data_AF-A0A850G9P1-F1
#
_entry.id   AF-A0A850G9P1-F1
#
_cell.length_a   1.000
_cell.length_b   1.000
_cell.length_c   1.000
_cell.angle_alpha   90.00
_cell.angle_beta   90.00
_cell.angle_gamma   90.00
#
_symmetry.space_group_name_H-M   'P 1'
#
loop_
_entity.id
_entity.type
_entity.pdbx_description
1 polymer ?
#
loop_
_entity_poly.entity_id
_entity_poly.type
_entity_poly.pdbx_seq_one_letter_code
_entity_poly.pdbx_strand_id
1 'polypeptide(L)' 'MFVTDISRWQAFGAAHGAFFAEHHPTTTMVEVRALIDPEMLIEIEADAYVGKT' A
#
# COMPACT_ATOMS: atom_id res chain seq x y z
N MET A 1 -1.63 -3.31 1.32
CA MET A 1 -2.29 -2.04 0.92
C MET A 1 -3.79 -2.25 0.97
N PHE A 2 -4.46 -1.65 1.95
CA PHE A 2 -5.91 -1.72 2.12
C PHE A 2 -6.51 -0.41 1.62
N VAL A 3 -7.32 -0.45 0.56
CA VAL A 3 -7.90 0.75 -0.06
C VAL A 3 -9.42 0.77 0.15
N THR A 4 -10.02 1.96 0.21
CA THR A 4 -11.48 2.11 0.35
C THR A 4 -12.21 2.22 -1.00
N ASP A 5 -11.49 2.51 -2.07
CA ASP A 5 -11.98 2.53 -3.46
C ASP A 5 -10.86 2.02 -4.40
N ILE A 6 -10.99 0.78 -4.86
CA ILE A 6 -10.00 0.12 -5.69
C ILE A 6 -10.03 0.61 -7.14
N SER A 7 -11.07 1.33 -7.57
CA SER A 7 -11.07 1.94 -8.90
C SER A 7 -9.94 2.97 -9.07
N ARG A 8 -9.38 3.48 -7.96
CA ARG A 8 -8.26 4.42 -7.90
C ARG A 8 -6.88 3.75 -7.88
N TRP A 9 -6.79 2.43 -8.12
CA TRP A 9 -5.56 1.65 -7.97
C TRP A 9 -4.35 2.22 -8.72
N GLN A 10 -4.53 2.87 -9.87
CA GLN A 10 -3.41 3.45 -10.62
C GLN A 10 -2.71 4.56 -9.83
N ALA A 11 -3.47 5.39 -9.12
CA ALA A 11 -2.91 6.47 -8.31
C ALA A 11 -2.13 5.92 -7.13
N PHE A 12 -2.67 4.90 -6.44
CA PHE A 12 -1.99 4.23 -5.35
C PHE A 12 -0.73 3.49 -5.82
N GLY A 13 -0.82 2.80 -6.96
CA GLY A 13 0.30 2.09 -7.57
C GLY A 13 1.42 3.03 -8.03
N ALA A 14 1.06 4.19 -8.61
CA ALA A 14 2.04 5.20 -8.99
C ALA A 14 2.77 5.78 -7.77
N ALA A 15 2.06 6.08 -6.68
CA ALA A 15 2.67 6.55 -5.43
C ALA A 15 3.58 5.50 -4.79
N HIS A 16 3.15 4.23 -4.74
CA HIS A 16 3.96 3.13 -4.24
C HIS A 16 5.22 2.91 -5.10
N GLY A 17 5.07 2.95 -6.43
CA GLY A 17 6.18 2.84 -7.38
C GLY A 17 7.16 4.00 -7.28
N ALA A 18 6.71 5.23 -7.04
CA ALA A 18 7.60 6.39 -6.90
C ALA A 18 8.65 6.21 -5.78
N PHE A 19 8.37 5.36 -4.79
CA PHE A 19 9.28 5.06 -3.69
C PHE A 19 9.98 3.70 -3.83
N PHE A 20 9.26 2.67 -4.27
CA PHE A 20 9.75 1.28 -4.25
C PHE A 20 10.11 0.70 -5.63
N ALA A 21 10.01 1.45 -6.74
CA ALA A 21 10.17 0.88 -8.09
C ALA A 21 11.55 0.25 -8.36
N GLU A 22 12.62 0.71 -7.69
CA GLU A 22 13.93 0.09 -7.86
C GLU A 22 14.02 -1.26 -7.12
N HIS A 23 13.34 -1.37 -5.98
CA HIS A 23 13.38 -2.52 -5.06
C HIS A 23 11.98 -2.80 -4.51
N HIS A 24 11.14 -3.41 -5.33
CA HIS A 24 9.74 -3.65 -4.99
C HIS A 24 9.60 -4.66 -3.84
N PRO A 25 8.92 -4.31 -2.73
CA PRO A 25 8.50 -5.31 -1.77
C PRO A 25 7.36 -6.14 -2.37
N THR A 26 7.27 -7.41 -1.96
CA THR A 26 6.07 -8.21 -2.20
C THR A 26 4.87 -7.46 -1.62
N THR A 27 3.86 -7.19 -2.46
CA THR A 27 2.73 -6.34 -2.10
C THR A 27 1.41 -6.97 -2.49
N THR A 28 0.40 -6.78 -1.65
CA THR A 28 -1.00 -7.07 -1.96
C THR A 28 -1.83 -5.80 -1.82
N MET A 29 -2.72 -5.57 -2.79
CA MET A 29 -3.72 -4.50 -2.75
C MET A 29 -5.12 -5.11 -2.80
N VAL A 30 -5.95 -4.77 -1.82
CA VAL A 30 -7.35 -5.22 -1.73
C VAL A 30 -8.24 -4.08 -1.29
N GLU A 31 -9.49 -4.12 -1.72
CA GLU A 31 -10.52 -3.19 -1.23
C GLU A 31 -11.08 -3.68 0.10
N VAL A 32 -11.24 -2.75 1.05
CA VAL A 32 -11.89 -2.97 2.33
C VAL A 32 -13.04 -2.00 2.52
N ARG A 33 -14.01 -2.35 3.37
CA ARG A 33 -15.22 -1.54 3.56
C ARG A 33 -14.95 -0.15 4.16
N ALA A 34 -14.00 -0.05 5.09
CA ALA A 34 -13.64 1.20 5.78
C ALA A 34 -12.29 1.05 6.50
N LEU A 35 -11.66 2.19 6.82
CA LEU A 35 -10.46 2.29 7.67
C LEU A 35 -10.81 2.99 9.00
N ILE A 36 -9.85 3.12 9.92
CA ILE A 36 -10.12 3.68 11.27
C ILE A 36 -10.57 5.14 11.24
N ASP A 37 -10.09 5.91 10.26
CA ASP A 37 -10.50 7.30 10.00
C ASP A 37 -11.26 7.36 8.66
N PRO A 38 -12.49 7.93 8.62
CA PRO A 38 -13.28 8.04 7.41
C PRO A 38 -12.64 8.85 6.26
N GLU A 39 -11.70 9.75 6.55
CA GLU A 39 -11.01 10.54 5.53
C GLU A 39 -9.84 9.78 4.87
N MET A 40 -9.42 8.64 5.44
CA MET A 40 -8.36 7.84 4.85
C MET A 40 -8.83 7.07 3.62
N LEU A 41 -7.97 7.10 2.59
CA LEU A 41 -8.21 6.45 1.31
C LEU A 41 -7.47 5.12 1.16
N ILE A 42 -6.38 4.97 1.92
CA ILE A 42 -5.49 3.82 1.89
C ILE A 42 -4.76 3.69 3.24
N GLU A 43 -4.57 2.46 3.69
CA GLU A 43 -3.65 2.07 4.76
C GLU A 43 -2.61 1.07 4.23
N ILE A 44 -1.35 1.17 4.68
CA ILE A 44 -0.27 0.29 4.27
C ILE A 44 0.39 -0.30 5.51
N GLU A 45 0.23 -1.61 5.69
CA GLU A 45 1.07 -2.43 6.57
C GLU A 45 2.30 -2.89 5.80
N ALA A 46 3.48 -2.79 6.41
CA ALA A 46 4.76 -3.14 5.79
C ALA A 46 5.60 -3.97 6.75
N ASP A 47 6.03 -5.13 6.28
CA ASP A 47 6.99 -5.98 6.97
C ASP A 47 8.39 -5.77 6.39
N ALA A 48 9.40 -5.77 7.27
CA ALA A 48 10.79 -5.63 6.89
C ALA A 48 11.66 -6.69 7.56
N TYR A 49 12.64 -7.19 6.82
CA TYR A 49 13.69 -8.07 7.33
C TYR A 49 15.02 -7.32 7.37
N VAL A 50 15.62 -7.22 8.55
CA VAL A 50 16.99 -6.72 8.73
C VAL A 50 17.88 -7.94 8.94
N GLY A 51 18.77 -8.20 7.99
CA GLY A 51 19.71 -9.32 8.06
C GLY A 51 20.54 -9.31 9.35
N LYS A 52 20.99 -10.47 9.80
CA LYS A 52 21.93 -10.55 10.93
C LYS A 52 23.29 -10.00 10.49
N THR A 53 23.84 -9.09 11.29
CA THR A 53 25.22 -8.58 11.16
C THR A 53 26.23 -9.66 11.53
#